data_AF-A0A6M1Y678-F1
#
_entry.id   AF-A0A6M1Y678-F1
#
_cell.length_a   1.000
_cell.length_b   1.000
_cell.length_c   1.000
_cell.angle_alpha   90.00
_cell.angle_beta   90.00
_cell.angle_gamma   90.00
#
_symmetry.space_group_name_H-M   'P 1'
#
loop_
_entity.id
_entity.type
_entity.pdbx_description
1 polymer ?
#
loop_
_entity_poly.entity_id
_entity_poly.type
_entity_poly.pdbx_seq_one_letter_code
_entity_poly.pdbx_strand_id
1 'polypeptide(L)'
;MSFFKKAKHAAIERRLSEERLYEQVLLEIESGGRRDGLWAKALQNAKGHESEAQALYIQYRVQALRDENELSTSGRVGSGVPVAPIKPRLPNARPTGNPLDEYDANGHTPLMRAVRAGDIDAVRDLLARGANPFVIDGDWNTSTALDLAKRELSRRETAETRAVLREIVLVLEKAQL
;
A
#
# COMPACT_ATOMS: atom_id res chain seq x y z
N MET A 1 44.53 -8.78 -20.54
CA MET A 1 43.74 -8.73 -19.28
C MET A 1 42.62 -7.67 -19.30
N SER A 2 41.64 -7.77 -20.22
CA SER A 2 40.58 -6.74 -20.40
C SER A 2 39.15 -7.27 -20.21
N PHE A 3 38.92 -8.56 -20.42
CA PHE A 3 37.61 -9.21 -20.28
C PHE A 3 37.12 -9.33 -18.83
N PHE A 4 38.00 -9.63 -17.87
CA PHE A 4 37.62 -9.77 -16.45
C PHE A 4 37.19 -8.46 -15.79
N LYS A 5 37.75 -7.31 -16.22
CA LYS A 5 37.31 -5.99 -15.75
C LYS A 5 35.91 -5.66 -16.29
N LYS A 6 35.64 -5.88 -17.58
CA LYS A 6 34.31 -5.67 -18.17
C LYS A 6 33.23 -6.55 -17.53
N ALA A 7 33.54 -7.82 -17.26
CA ALA A 7 32.60 -8.73 -16.58
C ALA A 7 32.31 -8.31 -15.13
N LYS A 8 33.32 -7.85 -14.37
CA LYS A 8 33.12 -7.28 -13.03
C LYS A 8 32.32 -5.97 -13.06
N HIS A 9 32.61 -5.08 -14.02
CA HIS A 9 31.85 -3.83 -14.19
C HIS A 9 30.38 -4.10 -14.52
N ALA A 10 30.10 -5.00 -15.48
CA ALA A 10 28.73 -5.40 -15.82
C ALA A 10 27.99 -6.04 -14.63
N ALA A 11 28.69 -6.79 -13.78
CA ALA A 11 28.10 -7.38 -12.57
C ALA A 11 27.80 -6.33 -11.49
N ILE A 12 28.66 -5.31 -11.33
CA ILE A 12 28.43 -4.20 -10.39
C ILE A 12 27.31 -3.29 -10.88
N GLU A 13 27.30 -2.98 -12.18
CA GLU A 13 26.22 -2.21 -12.84
C GLU A 13 24.88 -2.93 -12.71
N ARG A 14 24.84 -4.26 -12.88
CA ARG A 14 23.63 -5.04 -12.63
C ARG A 14 23.12 -4.91 -11.20
N ARG A 15 23.99 -4.97 -10.19
CA ARG A 15 23.61 -4.82 -8.77
C ARG A 15 23.08 -3.42 -8.48
N LEU A 16 23.75 -2.37 -8.98
CA LEU A 16 23.31 -0.98 -8.86
C LEU A 16 21.99 -0.72 -9.59
N SER A 17 21.78 -1.36 -10.75
CA SER A 17 20.51 -1.26 -11.48
C SER A 17 19.39 -2.02 -10.78
N GLU A 18 19.72 -3.15 -10.14
CA GLU A 18 18.78 -3.92 -9.33
C GLU A 18 18.27 -3.08 -8.16
N GLU A 19 19.19 -2.55 -7.36
CA GLU A 19 18.89 -1.74 -6.19
C GLU A 19 18.00 -0.53 -6.54
N ARG A 20 18.28 0.16 -7.64
CA ARG A 20 17.44 1.27 -8.13
C ARG A 20 16.03 0.83 -8.54
N LEU A 21 15.87 -0.36 -9.11
CA LEU A 21 14.55 -0.88 -9.46
C LEU A 21 13.77 -1.20 -8.18
N TYR A 22 14.40 -1.80 -7.18
CA TYR A 22 13.77 -2.03 -5.88
C TYR A 22 13.36 -0.72 -5.20
N GLU A 23 14.22 0.30 -5.24
CA GLU A 23 13.91 1.64 -4.71
C GLU A 23 12.70 2.26 -5.43
N GLN A 24 12.66 2.19 -6.76
CA GLN A 24 11.53 2.69 -7.54
C GLN A 24 10.22 1.95 -7.20
N VAL A 25 10.26 0.62 -7.08
CA VAL A 25 9.08 -0.16 -6.68
C VAL A 25 8.63 0.21 -5.29
N LEU A 26 9.57 0.43 -4.36
CA LEU A 26 9.25 0.89 -3.02
C LEU A 26 8.51 2.22 -3.09
N LEU A 27 9.04 3.22 -3.80
CA LEU A 27 8.39 4.53 -3.98
C LEU A 27 6.99 4.45 -4.60
N GLU A 28 6.78 3.54 -5.57
CA GLU A 28 5.45 3.27 -6.13
C GLU A 28 4.48 2.75 -5.07
N ILE A 29 4.92 1.81 -4.25
CA ILE A 29 4.14 1.29 -3.12
C ILE A 29 3.89 2.39 -2.08
N GLU A 30 4.91 3.21 -1.78
CA GLU A 30 4.84 4.29 -0.80
C GLU A 30 3.87 5.40 -1.20
N SER A 31 3.82 5.71 -2.50
CA SER A 31 2.89 6.67 -3.09
C SER A 31 1.46 6.12 -3.21
N GLY A 32 1.21 4.90 -2.73
CA GLY A 32 -0.09 4.26 -2.71
C GLY A 32 -0.56 3.70 -4.06
N GLY A 33 0.33 3.68 -5.05
CA GLY A 33 0.10 3.07 -6.35
C GLY A 33 0.38 1.57 -6.30
N ARG A 34 -0.62 0.74 -6.62
CA ARG A 34 -0.39 -0.70 -6.82
C ARG A 34 -1.02 -1.21 -8.11
N ARG A 35 -0.34 -2.15 -8.76
CA ARG A 35 -0.84 -2.81 -9.95
C ARG A 35 -1.63 -4.06 -9.55
N ASP A 36 -2.95 -3.91 -9.45
CA ASP A 36 -3.84 -4.93 -8.86
C ASP A 36 -3.76 -6.31 -9.54
N GLY A 37 -3.51 -6.38 -10.84
CA GLY A 37 -3.30 -7.67 -11.53
C GLY A 37 -2.02 -8.40 -11.09
N LEU A 38 -0.91 -7.67 -10.93
CA LEU A 38 0.36 -8.22 -10.42
C LEU A 38 0.23 -8.58 -8.95
N TRP A 39 -0.49 -7.77 -8.17
CA TRP A 39 -0.81 -8.08 -6.79
C TRP A 39 -1.65 -9.35 -6.64
N ALA A 40 -2.72 -9.49 -7.43
CA ALA A 40 -3.56 -10.68 -7.40
C ALA A 40 -2.74 -11.95 -7.70
N LYS A 41 -1.80 -11.88 -8.64
CA LYS A 41 -0.84 -12.96 -8.91
C LYS A 41 0.07 -13.24 -7.71
N ALA A 42 0.56 -12.20 -7.05
CA ALA A 42 1.38 -12.35 -5.84
C ALA A 42 0.60 -13.01 -4.70
N LEU A 43 -0.64 -12.58 -4.47
CA LEU A 43 -1.54 -13.10 -3.45
C LEU A 43 -1.94 -14.56 -3.71
N GLN A 44 -2.20 -14.92 -4.97
CA GLN A 44 -2.46 -16.30 -5.38
C GLN A 44 -1.28 -17.21 -5.03
N ASN A 45 -0.06 -16.78 -5.34
CA ASN A 45 1.14 -17.57 -5.10
C ASN A 45 1.52 -17.64 -3.62
N ALA A 46 1.19 -16.60 -2.86
CA ALA A 46 1.31 -16.57 -1.41
C ALA A 46 0.20 -17.34 -0.66
N LYS A 47 -0.73 -17.99 -1.37
CA LYS A 47 -1.88 -18.72 -0.78
C LYS A 47 -2.70 -17.86 0.19
N GLY A 48 -2.78 -16.55 -0.06
CA GLY A 48 -3.46 -15.59 0.81
C GLY A 48 -2.64 -15.07 1.99
N HIS A 49 -1.39 -15.47 2.18
CA HIS A 49 -0.49 -14.85 3.17
C HIS A 49 -0.01 -13.50 2.67
N GLU A 50 -0.49 -12.42 3.29
CA GLU A 50 -0.24 -11.06 2.83
C GLU A 50 1.24 -10.68 2.85
N SER A 51 1.99 -11.06 3.90
CA SER A 51 3.44 -10.78 3.99
C SER A 51 4.25 -11.47 2.89
N GLU A 52 3.87 -12.68 2.50
CA GLU A 52 4.50 -13.39 1.40
C GLU A 52 4.08 -12.80 0.04
N ALA A 53 2.81 -12.39 -0.10
CA ALA A 53 2.31 -11.70 -1.28
C ALA A 53 3.04 -10.36 -1.50
N GLN A 54 3.38 -9.64 -0.43
CA GLN A 54 4.18 -8.42 -0.48
C GLN A 54 5.57 -8.69 -1.06
N ALA A 55 6.28 -9.68 -0.53
CA ALA A 55 7.60 -10.04 -1.04
C ALA A 55 7.56 -10.44 -2.52
N LEU A 56 6.56 -11.24 -2.92
CA LEU A 56 6.35 -11.66 -4.30
C LEU A 56 5.97 -10.49 -5.22
N TYR A 57 5.17 -9.52 -4.73
CA TYR A 57 4.79 -8.35 -5.52
C TYR A 57 5.99 -7.49 -5.88
N ILE A 58 6.90 -7.22 -4.93
CA ILE A 58 8.13 -6.47 -5.23
C ILE A 58 8.92 -7.19 -6.31
N GLN A 59 9.11 -8.51 -6.19
CA GLN A 59 9.84 -9.28 -7.20
C GLN A 59 9.18 -9.19 -8.58
N TYR A 60 7.86 -9.36 -8.66
CA TYR A 60 7.14 -9.29 -9.92
C TYR A 60 7.16 -7.88 -10.52
N ARG A 61 7.13 -6.84 -9.69
CA ARG A 61 7.20 -5.47 -10.19
C ARG A 61 8.60 -5.13 -10.67
N VAL A 62 9.66 -5.54 -9.96
CA VAL A 62 11.05 -5.40 -10.41
C VAL A 62 11.26 -6.09 -11.75
N GLN A 63 10.75 -7.32 -11.91
CA GLN A 63 10.82 -8.03 -13.18
C GLN A 63 10.06 -7.27 -14.29
N ALA A 64 8.85 -6.80 -14.01
CA ALA A 64 8.08 -6.01 -14.97
C ALA A 64 8.81 -4.72 -15.41
N LEU A 65 9.45 -4.01 -14.49
CA LEU A 65 10.25 -2.82 -14.82
C LEU A 65 11.48 -3.15 -15.68
N ARG A 66 12.11 -4.31 -15.46
CA ARG A 66 13.20 -4.78 -16.34
C ARG A 66 12.69 -5.05 -17.74
N ASP A 67 11.60 -5.80 -17.84
CA ASP A 67 11.00 -6.15 -19.12
C ASP A 67 10.56 -4.87 -19.86
N GLU A 68 9.98 -3.88 -19.16
CA GLU A 68 9.61 -2.56 -19.69
C GLU A 68 10.86 -1.79 -20.20
N ASN A 69 11.96 -1.75 -19.43
CA ASN A 69 13.20 -1.11 -19.84
C ASN A 69 13.83 -1.80 -21.05
N GLU A 70 13.89 -3.13 -21.09
CA GLU A 70 14.40 -3.89 -22.24
C GLU A 70 13.57 -3.63 -23.50
N LEU A 71 12.24 -3.63 -23.38
CA LEU A 71 11.33 -3.33 -24.49
C LEU A 71 11.52 -1.89 -25.01
N SER A 72 11.73 -0.92 -24.11
CA SER A 72 12.00 0.48 -24.47
C SER A 72 13.30 0.63 -25.27
N THR A 73 14.35 -0.12 -24.91
CA THR A 73 15.65 -0.07 -25.60
C THR A 73 15.63 -0.71 -26.99
N SER A 74 14.68 -1.63 -27.26
CA SER A 74 14.62 -2.35 -28.54
C SER A 74 13.91 -1.60 -29.68
N GLY A 75 13.33 -0.42 -29.41
CA GLY A 75 12.71 0.44 -30.44
C GLY A 75 11.45 -0.13 -31.11
N ARG A 76 10.99 -1.32 -30.73
CA ARG A 76 9.75 -1.92 -31.24
C ARG A 76 8.55 -1.45 -30.41
N VAL A 77 7.98 -0.31 -30.77
CA VAL A 77 6.63 0.09 -30.34
C VAL A 77 5.62 -0.79 -31.08
N GLY A 78 5.40 -2.00 -30.58
CA GLY A 78 4.41 -2.93 -31.10
C GLY A 78 3.37 -3.23 -30.03
N SER A 79 2.29 -2.43 -29.98
CA SER A 79 1.00 -2.76 -29.34
C SER A 79 1.01 -3.42 -27.95
N GLY A 80 2.07 -3.27 -27.16
CA GLY A 80 2.07 -3.60 -25.73
C GLY A 80 1.56 -2.37 -25.02
N VAL A 81 0.39 -2.46 -24.41
CA VAL A 81 -0.25 -1.35 -23.67
C VAL A 81 0.84 -0.64 -22.86
N PRO A 82 1.18 0.64 -23.13
CA PRO A 82 2.06 1.38 -22.24
C PRO A 82 1.38 1.29 -20.89
N VAL A 83 2.05 0.65 -19.94
CA VAL A 83 1.50 0.52 -18.60
C VAL A 83 1.54 1.93 -18.05
N ALA A 84 0.41 2.63 -18.19
CA ALA A 84 0.24 3.98 -17.72
C ALA A 84 0.72 4.07 -16.26
N PRO A 85 1.26 5.23 -15.84
CA PRO A 85 1.57 5.48 -14.44
C PRO A 85 0.39 5.01 -13.60
N ILE A 86 0.69 4.22 -12.58
CA ILE A 86 -0.30 3.56 -11.74
C ILE A 86 -1.27 4.64 -11.26
N LYS A 87 -2.55 4.53 -11.61
CA LYS A 87 -3.54 5.49 -11.12
C LYS A 87 -3.54 5.37 -9.60
N PRO A 88 -3.37 6.47 -8.85
CA PRO A 88 -3.54 6.42 -7.41
C PRO A 88 -4.94 5.85 -7.16
N ARG A 89 -5.02 4.79 -6.35
CA ARG A 89 -6.27 4.47 -5.66
C ARG A 89 -6.61 5.75 -4.85
N LEU A 90 -7.90 6.09 -4.74
CA LEU A 90 -8.47 7.23 -3.98
C LEU A 90 -7.59 7.71 -2.79
N PRO A 91 -7.61 9.00 -2.41
CA PRO A 91 -6.50 9.71 -1.75
C PRO A 91 -6.05 9.08 -0.42
N ASN A 92 -5.32 7.99 -0.50
CA ASN A 92 -4.73 7.28 0.61
C ASN A 92 -3.49 8.09 1.02
N ALA A 93 -3.64 8.84 2.11
CA ALA A 93 -2.57 9.70 2.59
C ALA A 93 -1.67 8.89 3.53
N ARG A 94 -0.35 9.02 3.38
CA ARG A 94 0.54 8.68 4.49
C ARG A 94 0.41 9.76 5.58
N PRO A 95 0.80 9.46 6.83
CA PRO A 95 0.85 10.44 7.91
C PRO A 95 1.64 11.66 7.44
N THR A 96 1.03 12.84 7.48
CA THR A 96 1.63 14.08 6.95
C THR A 96 2.48 14.83 7.98
N GLY A 97 2.93 14.14 9.04
CA GLY A 97 3.61 14.74 10.18
C GLY A 97 2.68 15.43 11.18
N ASN A 98 1.37 15.25 11.03
CA ASN A 98 0.40 15.58 12.07
C ASN A 98 0.47 14.50 13.18
N PRO A 99 0.63 14.86 14.47
CA PRO A 99 0.63 13.90 15.58
C PRO A 99 -0.60 13.00 15.63
N LEU A 100 -1.73 13.45 15.07
CA LEU A 100 -2.98 12.69 15.02
C LEU A 100 -3.01 11.59 13.95
N ASP A 101 -2.09 11.66 12.98
CA ASP A 101 -1.98 10.70 11.89
C ASP A 101 -0.75 9.79 12.06
N GLU A 102 0.11 10.05 13.05
CA GLU A 102 1.32 9.25 13.29
C GLU A 102 0.99 7.79 13.59
N TYR A 103 1.89 6.90 13.15
CA TYR A 103 1.77 5.48 13.43
C TYR A 103 2.21 5.14 14.85
N ASP A 104 1.43 4.30 15.51
CA ASP A 104 1.88 3.61 16.71
C ASP A 104 2.92 2.52 16.37
N ALA A 105 3.43 1.85 17.41
CA ALA A 105 4.39 0.75 17.25
C ALA A 105 3.86 -0.44 16.40
N ASN A 106 2.56 -0.48 16.12
CA ASN A 106 1.90 -1.50 15.32
C ASN A 106 1.47 -0.98 13.94
N GLY A 107 1.90 0.22 13.52
CA GLY A 107 1.55 0.79 12.22
C GLY A 107 0.12 1.33 12.12
N HIS A 108 -0.59 1.56 13.24
CA HIS A 108 -1.95 2.10 13.24
C HIS A 108 -1.96 3.58 13.62
N THR A 109 -2.84 4.35 12.99
CA THR A 109 -3.10 5.73 13.43
C THR A 109 -3.94 5.76 14.71
N PRO A 110 -3.91 6.85 15.49
CA PRO A 110 -4.82 7.09 16.60
C PRO A 110 -6.30 6.85 16.23
N LEU A 111 -6.71 7.27 15.04
CA LEU A 111 -8.06 7.07 14.53
C LEU A 111 -8.38 5.58 14.32
N MET A 112 -7.46 4.81 13.73
CA MET A 112 -7.61 3.36 13.58
C MET A 112 -7.70 2.64 14.91
N ARG A 113 -6.94 3.07 15.93
CA ARG A 113 -7.02 2.51 17.28
C ARG A 113 -8.40 2.73 17.91
N ALA A 114 -8.94 3.93 17.77
CA ALA A 114 -10.29 4.26 18.26
C ALA A 114 -11.36 3.39 17.58
N VAL A 115 -11.25 3.21 16.25
CA VAL A 115 -12.11 2.30 15.48
C VAL A 115 -12.00 0.86 15.98
N ARG A 116 -10.77 0.35 16.19
CA ARG A 116 -10.54 -1.03 16.67
C ARG A 116 -11.07 -1.25 18.08
N ALA A 117 -10.97 -0.23 18.93
CA ALA A 117 -11.55 -0.24 20.28
C ALA A 117 -13.09 -0.20 20.25
N GLY A 118 -13.68 0.33 19.17
CA GLY A 118 -15.11 0.62 19.10
C GLY A 118 -15.48 1.87 19.91
N ASP A 119 -14.53 2.79 20.11
CA ASP A 119 -14.73 4.01 20.88
C ASP A 119 -15.18 5.14 19.94
N ILE A 120 -16.50 5.32 19.85
CA ILE A 120 -17.10 6.33 18.97
C ILE A 120 -16.77 7.77 19.41
N ASP A 121 -16.64 8.00 20.72
CA ASP A 121 -16.37 9.33 21.26
C ASP A 121 -14.94 9.73 20.91
N ALA A 122 -13.98 8.80 21.04
CA ALA A 122 -12.61 9.02 20.58
C ALA A 122 -12.54 9.22 19.05
N VAL A 123 -13.32 8.49 18.25
CA VAL A 123 -13.39 8.70 16.79
C VAL A 123 -13.87 10.11 16.46
N ARG A 124 -14.93 10.58 17.12
CA ARG A 124 -15.47 11.93 16.92
C ARG A 124 -14.49 13.02 17.33
N ASP A 125 -13.86 12.88 18.50
CA ASP A 125 -12.87 13.84 18.99
C ASP A 125 -11.66 13.94 18.06
N LEU A 126 -11.13 12.81 17.58
CA LEU A 126 -10.01 12.78 16.65
C LEU A 126 -10.36 13.44 15.31
N LEU A 127 -11.54 13.13 14.74
CA LEU A 127 -12.02 13.78 13.52
C LEU A 127 -12.24 15.29 13.72
N ALA A 128 -12.80 15.70 14.87
CA ALA A 128 -13.00 17.11 15.19
C ALA A 128 -11.68 17.89 15.32
N ARG A 129 -10.61 17.22 15.78
CA ARG A 129 -9.25 17.76 15.85
C ARG A 129 -8.50 17.76 14.52
N GLY A 130 -9.12 17.27 13.44
CA GLY A 130 -8.54 17.22 12.10
C GLY A 130 -7.69 15.98 11.82
N ALA A 131 -7.90 14.87 12.53
CA ALA A 131 -7.32 13.59 12.15
C ALA A 131 -7.83 13.18 10.76
N ASN A 132 -6.93 12.71 9.91
CA ASN A 132 -7.25 12.40 8.53
C ASN A 132 -7.80 10.95 8.40
N PRO A 133 -9.08 10.76 8.02
CA PRO A 133 -9.68 9.42 7.90
C PRO A 133 -9.17 8.60 6.72
N PHE A 134 -8.47 9.25 5.79
CA PHE A 134 -7.90 8.61 4.62
C PHE A 134 -6.48 8.10 4.85
N VAL A 135 -5.95 8.25 6.07
CA VAL A 135 -4.64 7.68 6.40
C VAL A 135 -4.76 6.17 6.42
N ILE A 136 -3.81 5.55 5.74
CA ILE A 136 -3.67 4.09 5.60
C ILE A 136 -2.81 3.53 6.70
N ASP A 137 -3.01 2.26 7.02
CA ASP A 137 -2.10 1.54 7.90
C ASP A 137 -0.68 1.50 7.33
N GLY A 138 0.30 1.29 8.21
CA GLY A 138 1.70 1.05 7.82
C GLY A 138 1.89 -0.22 6.99
N ASP A 139 0.89 -1.11 7.00
CA ASP A 139 0.87 -2.37 6.25
C ASP A 139 0.43 -2.17 4.80
N TRP A 140 1.32 -1.55 4.00
CA TRP A 140 1.24 -1.56 2.53
C TRP A 140 -0.08 -1.07 1.94
N ASN A 141 -0.65 -0.02 2.54
CA ASN A 141 -1.75 0.71 1.91
C ASN A 141 -3.04 -0.13 1.80
N THR A 142 -3.26 -1.04 2.77
CA THR A 142 -4.29 -2.06 2.67
C THR A 142 -5.60 -1.62 3.30
N SER A 143 -5.55 -0.85 4.40
CA SER A 143 -6.77 -0.49 5.13
C SER A 143 -6.77 0.98 5.56
N THR A 144 -7.83 1.72 5.20
CA THR A 144 -8.17 2.98 5.87
C THR A 144 -8.88 2.70 7.20
N ALA A 145 -9.10 3.75 8.02
CA ALA A 145 -9.93 3.64 9.21
C ALA A 145 -11.35 3.10 8.90
N LEU A 146 -11.89 3.41 7.72
CA LEU A 146 -13.19 2.91 7.27
C LEU A 146 -13.16 1.41 6.91
N ASP A 147 -12.13 0.97 6.18
CA ASP A 147 -11.97 -0.44 5.83
C ASP A 147 -11.81 -1.32 7.08
N LEU A 148 -11.05 -0.81 8.06
CA LEU A 148 -10.89 -1.46 9.35
C LEU A 148 -12.24 -1.56 10.09
N ALA A 149 -13.03 -0.48 10.12
CA ALA A 149 -14.35 -0.50 10.74
C ALA A 149 -15.29 -1.53 10.10
N LYS A 150 -15.29 -1.64 8.77
CA LYS A 150 -16.10 -2.63 8.01
C LYS A 150 -15.64 -4.06 8.28
N ARG A 151 -14.33 -4.29 8.38
CA ARG A 151 -13.76 -5.60 8.73
C ARG A 151 -14.14 -6.02 10.15
N GLU A 152 -14.00 -5.12 11.12
CA GLU A 152 -14.38 -5.38 12.52
C GLU A 152 -15.88 -5.62 12.66
N LEU A 153 -16.72 -4.87 11.93
CA LEU A 153 -18.17 -5.07 11.90
C LEU A 153 -18.57 -6.49 11.43
N SER A 154 -17.75 -7.08 10.56
CA SER A 154 -17.95 -8.43 10.03
C SER A 154 -17.42 -9.52 10.97
N ARG A 155 -16.42 -9.20 11.80
CA ARG A 155 -15.79 -10.13 12.75
C ARG A 155 -16.50 -10.20 14.11
N ARG A 156 -17.08 -9.10 14.58
CA ARG A 156 -17.70 -9.06 15.92
C ARG A 156 -19.09 -9.69 15.93
N GLU A 157 -19.33 -10.53 16.94
CA GLU A 157 -20.57 -11.30 17.07
C GLU A 157 -21.65 -10.58 17.90
N THR A 158 -21.26 -9.71 18.85
CA THR A 158 -22.22 -9.07 19.77
C THR A 158 -22.99 -7.93 19.10
N ALA A 159 -24.30 -7.88 19.31
CA ALA A 159 -25.18 -6.87 18.71
C ALA A 159 -24.80 -5.43 19.11
N GLU A 160 -24.39 -5.24 20.36
CA GLU A 160 -23.98 -3.95 20.91
C GLU A 160 -22.73 -3.41 20.21
N THR A 161 -21.68 -4.22 20.08
CA THR A 161 -20.44 -3.77 19.41
C THR A 161 -20.64 -3.55 17.91
N ARG A 162 -21.51 -4.34 17.27
CA ARG A 162 -21.89 -4.13 15.87
C ARG A 162 -22.68 -2.83 15.66
N ALA A 163 -23.56 -2.46 16.60
CA ALA A 163 -24.29 -1.20 16.53
C ALA A 163 -23.33 -0.01 16.57
N VAL A 164 -22.38 -0.02 17.51
CA VAL A 164 -21.36 1.03 17.63
C VAL A 164 -20.45 1.10 16.40
N LEU A 165 -19.97 -0.04 15.90
CA LEU A 165 -19.14 -0.09 14.69
C LEU A 165 -19.90 0.40 13.45
N ARG A 166 -21.20 0.12 13.35
CA ARG A 166 -22.04 0.62 12.27
C ARG A 166 -22.17 2.14 12.31
N GLU A 167 -22.27 2.72 13.50
CA GLU A 167 -22.29 4.17 13.67
C GLU A 167 -20.92 4.80 13.33
N ILE A 168 -19.82 4.18 13.75
CA ILE A 168 -18.45 4.59 13.37
C ILE A 168 -18.28 4.60 11.85
N VAL A 169 -18.74 3.55 11.16
CA VAL A 169 -18.74 3.49 9.68
C VAL A 169 -19.48 4.68 9.08
N LEU A 170 -20.66 5.02 9.59
CA LEU A 170 -21.44 6.16 9.09
C LEU A 170 -20.74 7.51 9.33
N VAL A 171 -20.09 7.68 10.48
CA VAL A 171 -19.32 8.90 10.80
C VAL A 171 -18.14 9.05 9.84
N LEU A 172 -17.40 7.96 9.62
CA LEU A 172 -16.28 7.95 8.70
C LEU A 172 -16.71 8.18 7.25
N GLU A 173 -17.82 7.59 6.79
CA GLU A 173 -18.37 7.82 5.44
C GLU A 173 -18.83 9.27 5.25
N LYS A 174 -19.40 9.91 6.28
CA LYS A 174 -19.74 11.34 6.23
C LYS A 174 -18.52 12.24 6.19
N ALA A 175 -17.42 11.85 6.83
CA ALA A 175 -16.15 12.58 6.77
C ALA A 175 -15.46 12.47 5.41
N GLN A 176 -15.97 11.63 4.49
CA GLN A 176 -15.45 11.46 3.13
C GLN A 176 -16.10 12.38 2.08
N LEU A 177 -17.17 13.10 2.43
CA LEU A 177 -17.92 14.03 1.58
C LEU A 177 -17.47 15.48 1.80
#